data_AF-A0A2V9M4G5-F1
#
_entry.id   AF-A0A2V9M4G5-F1
#
_cell.length_a   1.000
_cell.length_b   1.000
_cell.length_c   1.000
_cell.angle_alpha   90.00
_cell.angle_beta   90.00
_cell.angle_gamma   90.00
#
_symmetry.space_group_name_H-M   'P 1'
#
loop_
_entity.id
_entity.type
_entity.pdbx_description
1 polymer ?
#
loop_
_entity_poly.entity_id
_entity_poly.type
_entity_poly.pdbx_seq_one_letter_code
_entity_poly.pdbx_strand_id
1 'polypeptide(L)'
;MESTGWIQQVRIRVLDSIPQTAEPEGPVGLSDGAIDTSDGRLNNGVELPFEASGPCTISIQTTQGDIITVTGREVFVIAEGEPTFVEALPEDMRSKEAVEADPRGKSSSWRCARAGRSTARR
;
A
#
# COMPACT_ATOMS: atom_id res chain seq x y z
N MET A 1 2.84 3.56 23.00
CA MET A 1 1.81 2.52 22.83
C MET A 1 2.29 1.60 21.74
N GLU A 2 2.47 0.31 22.05
CA GLU A 2 2.83 -0.72 21.07
C GLU A 2 1.58 -1.03 20.25
N SER A 3 1.60 -0.70 18.96
CA SER A 3 0.51 -1.07 18.05
C SER A 3 0.76 -2.48 17.55
N THR A 4 -0.16 -3.38 17.84
CA THR A 4 -0.19 -4.74 17.28
C THR A 4 -0.73 -4.71 15.87
N GLY A 5 -0.28 -5.64 15.02
CA GLY A 5 -0.70 -5.68 13.62
C GLY A 5 -0.37 -7.00 12.95
N TRP A 6 -0.60 -7.05 11.64
CA TRP A 6 -0.24 -8.18 10.80
C TRP A 6 0.61 -7.68 9.63
N ILE A 7 1.61 -8.46 9.25
CA ILE A 7 2.40 -8.25 8.04
C ILE A 7 2.11 -9.41 7.10
N GLN A 8 1.83 -9.11 5.84
CA GLN A 8 1.62 -10.10 4.80
C GLN A 8 2.37 -9.66 3.55
N GLN A 9 3.05 -10.61 2.88
CA GLN A 9 3.64 -10.35 1.59
C GLN A 9 2.52 -10.16 0.56
N VAL A 10 2.73 -9.29 -0.42
CA VAL A 10 1.78 -9.09 -1.51
C VAL A 10 2.51 -9.07 -2.84
N ARG A 11 1.85 -9.55 -3.90
CA ARG A 11 2.25 -9.35 -5.27
C ARG A 11 1.35 -8.30 -5.91
N ILE A 12 1.97 -7.24 -6.39
CA ILE A 12 1.30 -6.22 -7.19
C ILE A 12 1.56 -6.53 -8.66
N ARG A 13 0.50 -6.64 -9.46
CA ARG A 13 0.57 -6.83 -10.91
C ARG A 13 -0.13 -5.67 -11.60
N VAL A 14 0.54 -5.05 -12.55
CA VAL A 14 -0.04 -4.04 -13.43
C VAL A 14 -0.08 -4.61 -14.84
N LEU A 15 -1.25 -4.57 -15.49
CA LEU A 15 -1.41 -4.99 -16.88
C LEU A 15 -1.39 -3.78 -17.82
N ASP A 16 -0.97 -4.04 -19.06
CA ASP A 16 -0.74 -3.04 -20.10
C ASP A 16 0.09 -1.85 -19.59
N SER A 17 1.14 -2.15 -18.81
CA SER A 17 1.98 -1.13 -18.22
C SER A 17 2.85 -0.45 -19.27
N ILE A 18 2.99 0.86 -19.12
CA ILE A 18 3.98 1.63 -19.88
C ILE A 18 5.32 1.46 -19.14
N PRO A 19 6.39 1.00 -19.81
CA PRO A 19 7.68 0.80 -19.16
C PRO A 19 8.18 2.10 -18.52
N GLN A 20 8.65 1.99 -17.28
CA GLN A 20 9.36 3.10 -16.65
C GLN A 20 10.73 3.30 -17.28
N THR A 21 11.20 4.55 -17.25
CA THR A 21 12.50 4.94 -17.82
C THR A 21 13.68 4.40 -17.01
N ALA A 22 13.49 4.01 -15.74
CA ALA A 22 14.53 3.48 -14.87
C ALA A 22 13.96 2.40 -13.94
N GLU A 23 14.52 1.19 -14.03
CA GLU A 23 14.31 0.14 -13.03
C GLU A 23 15.27 0.37 -11.84
N PRO A 24 14.83 0.16 -10.59
CA PRO A 24 15.72 0.25 -9.44
C PRO A 24 16.79 -0.85 -9.48
N GLU A 25 18.04 -0.50 -9.14
CA GLU A 25 19.11 -1.50 -9.02
C GLU A 25 18.94 -2.33 -7.74
N GLY A 26 18.53 -3.59 -7.92
CA GLY A 26 18.49 -4.59 -6.85
C GLY A 26 17.27 -4.51 -5.93
N PRO A 27 17.27 -5.30 -4.83
CA PRO A 27 16.21 -5.21 -3.83
C PRO A 27 16.28 -3.87 -3.11
N VAL A 28 15.20 -3.09 -3.23
CA VAL A 28 15.09 -1.75 -2.63
C VAL A 28 14.06 -1.75 -1.50
N GLY A 29 14.38 -1.06 -0.40
CA GLY A 29 13.43 -0.84 0.68
C GLY A 29 12.33 0.13 0.24
N LEU A 30 11.09 -0.12 0.65
CA LEU A 30 9.93 0.72 0.33
C LEU A 30 9.49 1.48 1.58
N SER A 31 9.23 2.77 1.47
CA SER A 31 8.81 3.62 2.61
C SER A 31 7.37 4.10 2.51
N ASP A 32 6.92 4.48 1.30
CA ASP A 32 5.61 5.08 1.06
C ASP A 32 5.18 4.91 -0.41
N GLY A 33 3.89 5.07 -0.72
CA GLY A 33 3.32 5.07 -2.04
C GLY A 33 1.81 4.82 -2.05
N ALA A 34 1.27 4.83 -3.26
CA ALA A 34 -0.15 4.88 -3.50
C ALA A 34 -0.53 4.18 -4.81
N ILE A 35 -1.79 3.76 -4.88
CA ILE A 35 -2.43 3.26 -6.10
C ILE A 35 -3.56 4.23 -6.45
N ASP A 36 -3.40 4.96 -7.54
CA ASP A 36 -4.46 5.76 -8.15
C ASP A 36 -5.19 4.88 -9.17
N THR A 37 -6.50 4.70 -8.98
CA THR A 37 -7.39 4.03 -9.93
C THR A 37 -8.52 4.97 -10.33
N SER A 38 -9.35 4.54 -11.28
CA SER A 38 -10.55 5.31 -11.66
C SER A 38 -11.56 5.44 -10.52
N ASP A 39 -11.54 4.52 -9.54
CA ASP A 39 -12.45 4.50 -8.40
C ASP A 39 -11.95 5.32 -7.21
N GLY A 40 -10.68 5.76 -7.26
CA GLY A 40 -10.10 6.63 -6.26
C GLY A 40 -8.62 6.34 -5.99
N ARG A 41 -8.07 7.13 -5.07
CA ARG A 41 -6.70 6.96 -4.61
C ARG A 41 -6.68 6.11 -3.34
N LEU A 42 -5.94 5.03 -3.38
CA LEU A 42 -5.67 4.16 -2.25
C LEU A 42 -4.30 4.50 -1.68
N ASN A 43 -4.32 5.22 -0.56
CA ASN A 43 -3.18 5.41 0.32
C ASN A 43 -3.44 4.53 1.53
N ASN A 44 -2.72 3.41 1.66
CA ASN A 44 -2.89 2.48 2.78
C ASN A 44 -4.28 1.80 2.76
N GLY A 45 -4.47 0.77 3.59
CA GLY A 45 -5.75 0.12 3.82
C GLY A 45 -6.32 -0.71 2.66
N VAL A 46 -5.53 -1.08 1.64
CA VAL A 46 -6.05 -1.89 0.53
C VAL A 46 -6.58 -3.22 1.07
N GLU A 47 -7.87 -3.48 0.88
CA GLU A 47 -8.46 -4.76 1.22
C GLU A 47 -7.95 -5.83 0.27
N LEU A 48 -7.40 -6.92 0.80
CA LEU A 48 -6.84 -7.99 -0.03
C LEU A 48 -7.84 -9.15 -0.22
N PRO A 49 -7.93 -9.73 -1.44
CA PRO A 49 -7.31 -9.26 -2.67
C PRO A 49 -7.99 -7.99 -3.20
N PHE A 50 -7.23 -7.14 -3.89
CA PHE A 50 -7.74 -5.94 -4.55
C PHE A 50 -7.55 -6.02 -6.05
N GLU A 51 -8.56 -5.57 -6.79
CA GLU A 51 -8.56 -5.48 -8.24
C GLU A 51 -9.25 -4.19 -8.65
N ALA A 52 -8.67 -3.49 -9.64
CA ALA A 52 -9.33 -2.39 -10.30
C ALA A 52 -9.01 -2.41 -11.80
N SER A 53 -10.06 -2.28 -12.60
CA SER A 53 -9.98 -2.13 -14.05
C SER A 53 -10.03 -0.65 -14.43
N GLY A 54 -9.33 -0.28 -15.50
CA GLY A 54 -9.24 1.10 -15.98
C GLY A 54 -7.89 1.75 -15.63
N PRO A 55 -7.62 2.94 -16.20
CA PRO A 55 -6.33 3.61 -16.03
C PRO A 55 -5.91 3.67 -14.57
N CYS A 56 -4.70 3.19 -14.31
CA CYS A 56 -4.15 3.12 -12.96
C CYS A 56 -2.71 3.62 -12.93
N THR A 57 -2.31 4.22 -11.81
CA THR A 57 -0.92 4.62 -11.56
C THR A 57 -0.52 4.19 -10.16
N ILE A 58 0.59 3.48 -10.07
CA ILE A 58 1.23 3.08 -8.83
C ILE A 58 2.44 3.97 -8.63
N SER A 59 2.56 4.59 -7.48
CA SER A 59 3.75 5.36 -7.09
C SER A 59 4.33 4.74 -5.83
N ILE A 60 5.60 4.37 -5.82
CA ILE A 60 6.31 3.74 -4.70
C ILE A 60 7.54 4.58 -4.41
N GLN A 61 7.58 5.19 -3.24
CA GLN A 61 8.75 5.81 -2.64
C GLN A 61 9.67 4.76 -2.01
N THR A 62 10.95 4.83 -2.36
CA THR A 62 12.00 4.00 -1.79
C THR A 62 12.54 4.62 -0.50
N THR A 63 13.17 3.82 0.36
CA THR A 63 13.89 4.32 1.55
C THR A 63 15.08 5.21 1.21
N GLN A 64 15.53 5.20 -0.05
CA GLN A 64 16.58 6.07 -0.58
C GLN A 64 16.04 7.44 -1.04
N GLY A 65 14.72 7.58 -1.12
CA GLY A 65 14.03 8.82 -1.50
C GLY A 65 13.57 8.87 -2.96
N ASP A 66 13.89 7.86 -3.77
CA ASP A 66 13.43 7.75 -5.16
C ASP A 66 11.95 7.42 -5.24
N ILE A 67 11.31 7.79 -6.36
CA ILE A 67 9.90 7.45 -6.64
C ILE A 67 9.84 6.60 -7.90
N ILE A 68 9.34 5.39 -7.73
CA ILE A 68 9.04 4.41 -8.78
C ILE A 68 7.57 4.59 -9.15
N THR A 69 7.26 5.04 -10.37
CA THR A 69 5.90 5.27 -10.87
C THR A 69 5.56 4.33 -12.03
N VAL A 70 4.64 3.38 -11.82
CA VAL A 70 4.16 2.47 -12.87
C VAL A 70 2.74 2.86 -13.29
N THR A 71 2.53 3.14 -14.57
CA THR A 71 1.19 3.41 -15.13
C THR A 71 0.74 2.23 -15.97
N GLY A 72 -0.54 1.87 -15.88
CA GLY A 72 -1.15 0.80 -16.68
C GLY A 72 -2.66 0.94 -16.80
N ARG A 73 -3.33 -0.16 -17.17
CA ARG A 73 -4.79 -0.19 -17.40
C ARG A 73 -5.56 -1.09 -16.45
N GLU A 74 -4.88 -1.93 -15.70
CA GLU A 74 -5.47 -2.77 -14.66
C GLU A 74 -4.43 -3.02 -13.58
N VAL A 75 -4.88 -3.11 -12.32
CA VAL A 75 -4.02 -3.41 -11.18
C VAL A 75 -4.63 -4.50 -10.31
N PHE A 76 -3.79 -5.44 -9.89
CA PHE A 76 -4.11 -6.50 -8.95
C PHE A 76 -3.14 -6.44 -7.77
N VAL A 77 -3.66 -6.45 -6.55
CA VAL A 77 -2.87 -6.62 -5.33
C VAL A 77 -3.31 -7.92 -4.68
N ILE A 78 -2.42 -8.91 -4.76
CA ILE A 78 -2.70 -10.30 -4.37
C ILE A 78 -1.90 -10.59 -3.10
N ALA A 79 -2.57 -11.08 -2.07
CA ALA A 79 -1.89 -11.58 -0.89
C ALA A 79 -1.03 -12.80 -1.24
N GLU A 80 0.24 -12.78 -0.82
CA GLU A 80 1.15 -13.91 -0.91
C GLU A 80 1.57 -14.34 0.50
N GLY A 81 1.47 -15.64 0.76
CA GLY A 81 1.82 -16.21 2.07
C GLY A 81 0.80 -15.93 3.18
N GLU A 82 1.08 -16.52 4.34
CA GLU A 82 0.24 -16.38 5.53
C GLU A 82 0.55 -15.06 6.26
N PRO A 83 -0.47 -14.34 6.75
CA PRO A 83 -0.25 -13.14 7.54
C PRO A 83 0.46 -13.50 8.85
N THR A 84 1.51 -12.75 9.18
CA THR A 84 2.27 -12.92 10.42
C THR A 84 1.88 -11.84 11.43
N PHE A 85 1.49 -12.24 12.63
CA PHE A 85 1.18 -11.31 13.71
C PHE A 85 2.46 -10.65 14.21
N VAL A 86 2.40 -9.36 14.47
CA VAL A 86 3.50 -8.60 15.08
C VAL A 86 2.99 -7.80 16.27
N GLU A 87 3.63 -8.03 17.42
CA GLU A 87 3.29 -7.35 18.69
C GLU A 87 3.77 -5.90 18.73
N ALA A 88 4.86 -5.63 18.02
CA ALA A 88 5.36 -4.29 17.77
C ALA A 88 5.55 -4.13 16.26
N LEU A 89 4.59 -3.47 15.60
CA LEU A 89 4.85 -2.94 14.25
C LEU A 89 6.11 -2.06 14.33
N PRO A 90 7.11 -2.27 13.45
CA PRO A 90 8.26 -1.38 13.38
C PRO A 90 7.79 0.07 13.18
N GLU A 91 8.52 1.07 13.65
CA GLU A 91 8.00 2.45 13.73
C GLU A 91 7.61 3.05 12.37
N ASP A 92 8.34 2.68 11.31
CA ASP A 92 8.04 2.97 9.90
C ASP A 92 6.78 2.24 9.39
N MET A 93 6.26 1.31 10.19
CA MET A 93 5.08 0.51 9.93
C MET A 93 3.84 0.86 10.75
N ARG A 94 3.97 1.81 11.67
CA ARG A 94 2.85 2.24 12.51
C ARG A 94 1.93 3.18 11.73
N SER A 95 0.63 2.93 11.80
CA SER A 95 -0.38 3.88 11.35
C SER A 95 -0.23 5.16 12.18
N LYS A 96 0.24 6.25 11.56
CA LYS A 96 -0.10 7.57 12.10
C LYS A 96 -1.62 7.67 12.00
N GLU A 97 -2.27 7.98 13.11
CA GLU A 97 -3.73 8.07 13.23
C GLU A 97 -4.31 8.71 11.97
N ALA A 98 -5.45 8.19 11.50
CA ALA A 98 -6.21 8.77 10.40
C ALA A 98 -6.46 10.25 10.74
N VAL A 99 -5.61 11.13 10.23
CA VAL A 99 -5.81 12.56 10.32
C VAL A 99 -7.03 12.79 9.44
N GLU A 100 -8.16 13.00 10.13
CA GLU A 100 -9.38 13.61 9.60
C GLU A 100 -8.94 14.64 8.56
N ALA A 101 -9.33 14.40 7.30
CA ALA A 101 -8.76 15.05 6.14
C ALA A 101 -8.65 16.58 6.33
N ASP A 102 -7.45 17.05 6.70
CA ASP A 102 -7.13 18.46 6.63
C ASP A 102 -7.00 18.79 5.13
N PRO A 103 -7.78 19.75 4.59
CA PRO A 103 -7.71 20.15 3.19
C PRO A 103 -6.36 20.75 2.77
N ARG A 104 -5.34 20.78 3.65
CA ARG A 104 -4.04 21.40 3.41
C ARG A 104 -2.83 20.47 3.63
N GLY A 105 -2.91 19.28 3.06
CA GLY A 105 -1.76 18.63 2.45
C GLY A 105 -0.74 17.92 3.33
N LYS A 106 0.00 17.06 2.63
CA LYS A 106 1.23 16.32 2.95
C LYS A 106 1.08 14.92 3.56
N SER A 107 1.41 13.96 2.67
CA SER A 107 2.14 12.68 2.91
C SER A 107 1.43 11.61 3.74
N SER A 108 1.42 10.38 3.23
CA SER A 108 1.18 9.20 4.10
C SER A 108 1.60 7.87 3.48
N SER A 109 2.66 7.32 4.13
CA SER A 109 3.34 6.01 4.10
C SER A 109 2.45 4.76 3.97
N TRP A 110 2.66 3.95 2.92
CA TRP A 110 2.10 2.61 2.61
C TRP A 110 1.69 1.76 3.84
N ARG A 111 0.46 1.20 3.85
CA ARG A 111 0.12 -0.10 4.50
C ARG A 111 -1.31 -0.58 4.35
N CYS A 112 -1.52 -1.79 3.82
CA CYS A 112 -2.80 -2.50 3.73
C CYS A 112 -3.26 -3.06 5.09
N ALA A 113 -4.55 -2.90 5.44
CA ALA A 113 -5.17 -3.54 6.60
C ALA A 113 -6.59 -3.98 6.25
N ARG A 114 -6.89 -5.28 6.39
CA ARG A 114 -8.24 -5.82 6.25
C ARG A 114 -9.03 -5.48 7.52
N ALA A 115 -10.16 -4.77 7.37
CA ALA A 115 -11.05 -4.45 8.48
C ALA A 115 -11.67 -5.75 9.05
N GLY A 116 -11.16 -6.22 10.19
CA GLY A 116 -11.82 -7.26 10.96
C GLY A 116 -13.15 -6.72 11.49
N ARG A 117 -14.28 -7.22 10.99
CA ARG A 117 -15.59 -6.98 11.59
C ARG A 117 -15.58 -7.54 13.02
N SER A 118 -15.53 -6.66 14.01
CA SER A 118 -15.81 -6.98 15.41
C SER A 118 -17.29 -7.35 15.53
N THR A 119 -17.63 -8.64 15.49
CA THR A 119 -18.90 -9.09 16.05
C THR A 119 -18.75 -9.15 17.57
N ALA A 120 -19.17 -8.08 18.23
CA ALA A 120 -19.51 -8.12 19.63
C ALA A 120 -20.68 -9.10 19.82
N ARG A 121 -20.53 -10.09 20.70
CA ARG A 121 -21.66 -10.62 21.48
C ARG A 121 -21.22 -10.85 22.92
N ARG A 122 -22.12 -10.40 23.79
CA ARG A 122 -22.19 -10.49 25.25
C ARG A 122 -21.77 -11.82 25.85
#